data_AF-W4FGS1-F1
#
_entry.id   AF-W4FGS1-F1
#
_cell.length_a   1.000
_cell.length_b   1.000
_cell.length_c   1.000
_cell.angle_alpha   90.00
_cell.angle_beta   90.00
_cell.angle_gamma   90.00
#
_symmetry.space_group_name_H-M   'P 1'
#
loop_
_entity.id
_entity.type
_entity.pdbx_description
1 polymer ?
#
loop_
_entity_poly.entity_id
_entity_poly.type
_entity_poly.pdbx_seq_one_letter_code
_entity_poly.pdbx_strand_id
1 'polypeptide(L)'
;MAADKEDANKAAAGHGGNNVAQVVKKIEGHYPIWTRIVRVVWNFLVDLVLGTCELQRICSEVTKDTRGMMVKVRTNVALDRGLKDVQQDIFDFKPFDVTSTLLRVGEIKQFAISKICESNLRSCFIRFREVNEVYSQALALKDEAYDSTNDQHEALLEQLWTNLKPDVRRSGGRYTKEWGEIGFQGQDPMTDFRSMGLLALTQLVYYTEHYPVEARRALVHASHPTQWYPFAVTGINITRQV
;
A
#
# COMPACT_ATOMS: atom_id res chain seq x y z
N MET A 1 28.35 11.59 4.19
CA MET A 1 28.20 10.25 3.58
C MET A 1 27.87 9.12 4.56
N ALA A 2 28.54 8.98 5.70
CA ALA A 2 28.12 8.00 6.74
C ALA A 2 26.95 8.51 7.61
N ALA A 3 26.96 9.81 7.97
CA ALA A 3 25.89 10.45 8.74
C ALA A 3 24.53 10.49 8.00
N ASP A 4 24.51 10.84 6.71
CA ASP A 4 23.28 10.84 5.89
C ASP A 4 22.62 9.46 5.77
N LYS A 5 23.41 8.39 5.73
CA LYS A 5 22.88 7.02 5.70
C LYS A 5 22.29 6.62 7.04
N GLU A 6 22.86 7.09 8.14
CA GLU A 6 22.36 6.79 9.49
C GLU A 6 21.06 7.54 9.80
N ASP A 7 20.95 8.80 9.37
CA ASP A 7 19.74 9.61 9.53
C ASP A 7 18.61 9.17 8.58
N ALA A 8 18.92 8.77 7.35
CA ALA A 8 17.95 8.12 6.45
C ALA A 8 17.44 6.78 7.01
N ASN A 9 18.31 6.00 7.65
CA ASN A 9 17.93 4.73 8.26
C ASN A 9 17.10 4.92 9.55
N LYS A 10 17.36 5.98 10.34
CA LYS A 10 16.53 6.38 11.50
C LYS A 10 15.17 6.93 11.06
N ALA A 11 15.11 7.71 9.99
CA ALA A 11 13.84 8.18 9.41
C ALA A 11 12.99 7.04 8.84
N ALA A 12 13.63 6.07 8.16
CA ALA A 12 12.98 4.86 7.64
C ALA A 12 12.52 3.89 8.75
N ALA A 13 13.29 3.78 9.86
CA ALA A 13 12.90 3.03 11.04
C ALA A 13 11.73 3.70 11.79
N GLY A 14 11.69 5.04 11.84
CA GLY A 14 10.61 5.82 12.44
C GLY A 14 9.29 5.76 11.66
N HIS A 15 9.35 5.72 10.32
CA HIS A 15 8.15 5.53 9.48
C HIS A 15 7.54 4.14 9.63
N GLY A 16 8.40 3.12 9.74
CA GLY A 16 7.94 1.74 9.82
C GLY A 16 7.20 1.38 11.11
N GLY A 17 7.74 1.80 12.26
CA GLY A 17 7.06 1.62 13.55
C GLY A 17 5.73 2.38 13.64
N ASN A 18 5.61 3.51 12.93
CA ASN A 18 4.36 4.28 12.86
C ASN A 18 3.29 3.53 12.03
N ASN A 19 3.66 2.93 10.90
CA ASN A 19 2.76 2.16 10.05
C ASN A 19 2.14 0.96 10.79
N VAL A 20 2.98 0.18 11.48
CA VAL A 20 2.54 -0.99 12.26
C VAL A 20 1.55 -0.59 13.33
N ALA A 21 1.87 0.45 14.12
CA ALA A 21 1.00 0.93 15.18
C ALA A 21 -0.35 1.45 14.64
N GLN A 22 -0.34 2.16 13.52
CA GLN A 22 -1.55 2.66 12.86
C GLN A 22 -2.44 1.50 12.38
N VAL A 23 -1.88 0.50 11.72
CA VAL A 23 -2.62 -0.67 11.22
C VAL A 23 -3.21 -1.47 12.37
N VAL A 24 -2.42 -1.76 13.41
CA VAL A 24 -2.88 -2.48 14.60
C VAL A 24 -4.00 -1.71 15.27
N LYS A 25 -3.84 -0.40 15.53
CA LYS A 25 -4.88 0.44 16.14
C LYS A 25 -6.17 0.50 15.31
N LYS A 26 -6.06 0.53 13.98
CA LYS A 26 -7.21 0.51 13.07
C LYS A 26 -7.96 -0.82 13.13
N ILE A 27 -7.24 -1.95 13.16
CA ILE A 27 -7.84 -3.29 13.33
C ILE A 27 -8.49 -3.40 14.70
N GLU A 28 -7.82 -2.94 15.75
CA GLU A 28 -8.33 -2.90 17.11
C GLU A 28 -9.63 -2.09 17.24
N GLY A 29 -9.71 -0.95 16.55
CA GLY A 29 -10.88 -0.07 16.56
C GLY A 29 -12.08 -0.61 15.77
N HIS A 30 -11.87 -1.58 14.87
CA HIS A 30 -12.96 -2.22 14.13
C HIS A 30 -13.83 -3.12 15.02
N TYR A 31 -13.27 -3.62 16.13
CA TYR A 31 -13.95 -4.54 17.04
C TYR A 31 -14.30 -3.85 18.36
N PRO A 32 -15.57 -3.84 18.80
CA PRO A 32 -15.95 -3.34 20.11
C PRO A 32 -15.15 -4.02 21.21
N ILE A 33 -14.81 -3.28 22.27
CA ILE A 33 -14.01 -3.79 23.40
C ILE A 33 -14.58 -5.10 23.95
N TRP A 34 -15.91 -5.19 24.11
CA TRP A 34 -16.58 -6.41 24.57
C TRP A 34 -16.33 -7.63 23.65
N THR A 35 -16.34 -7.45 22.32
CA THR A 35 -16.06 -8.56 21.39
C THR A 35 -14.62 -9.06 21.51
N ARG A 36 -13.67 -8.15 21.81
CA ARG A 36 -12.27 -8.51 22.05
C ARG A 36 -12.11 -9.27 23.36
N ILE A 37 -12.78 -8.83 24.43
CA ILE A 37 -12.77 -9.52 25.73
C ILE A 37 -13.38 -10.92 25.58
N VAL A 38 -14.56 -11.02 24.96
CA VAL A 38 -15.22 -12.31 24.70
C VAL A 38 -14.31 -13.22 23.87
N ARG A 39 -13.65 -12.71 22.83
CA ARG A 39 -12.70 -13.48 22.03
C ARG A 39 -11.53 -13.99 22.85
N VAL A 40 -10.93 -13.15 23.70
CA VAL A 40 -9.80 -13.57 24.56
C VAL A 40 -10.25 -14.64 25.55
N VAL A 41 -11.38 -14.43 26.23
CA VAL A 41 -11.92 -15.40 27.20
C VAL A 41 -12.29 -16.71 26.51
N TRP A 42 -12.99 -16.64 25.38
CA TRP A 42 -13.36 -17.81 24.59
C TRP A 42 -12.13 -18.58 24.13
N ASN A 43 -11.13 -17.89 23.55
CA ASN A 43 -9.91 -18.54 23.13
C ASN A 43 -9.15 -19.15 24.31
N PHE A 44 -9.06 -18.47 25.46
CA PHE A 44 -8.46 -19.04 26.66
C PHE A 44 -9.16 -20.34 27.11
N LEU A 45 -10.50 -20.34 27.12
CA LEU A 45 -11.28 -21.54 27.47
C LEU A 45 -11.06 -22.68 26.47
N VAL A 46 -11.06 -22.38 25.17
CA VAL A 46 -10.83 -23.37 24.12
C VAL A 46 -9.40 -23.89 24.16
N ASP A 47 -8.42 -23.02 24.42
CA ASP A 47 -7.02 -23.39 24.56
C ASP A 47 -6.82 -24.31 25.78
N LEU A 48 -7.54 -24.07 26.89
CA LEU A 48 -7.53 -24.94 28.07
C LEU A 48 -8.16 -26.32 27.80
N VAL A 49 -9.23 -26.39 27.00
CA VAL A 49 -9.97 -27.63 26.72
C VAL A 49 -9.32 -28.45 25.61
N LEU A 50 -8.85 -27.81 24.54
CA LEU A 50 -8.35 -28.46 23.32
C LEU A 50 -6.82 -28.44 23.18
N GLY A 51 -6.11 -27.63 23.98
CA GLY A 51 -4.66 -27.50 23.90
C GLY A 51 -4.13 -26.91 22.57
N THR A 52 -5.00 -26.30 21.77
CA THR A 52 -4.63 -25.65 20.50
C THR A 52 -4.74 -24.14 20.64
N CYS A 53 -3.91 -23.36 19.95
CA CYS A 53 -4.04 -21.90 19.95
C CYS A 53 -5.00 -21.41 18.84
N GLU A 54 -5.49 -20.18 18.94
CA GLU A 54 -6.41 -19.61 17.93
C GLU A 54 -5.84 -19.64 16.50
N LEU A 55 -4.56 -19.27 16.34
CA LEU A 55 -3.92 -19.26 15.03
C LEU A 55 -3.83 -20.67 14.43
N GLN A 56 -3.54 -21.67 15.27
CA GLN A 56 -3.58 -23.08 14.88
C GLN A 56 -4.98 -23.47 14.42
N ARG A 57 -6.03 -23.13 15.17
CA ARG A 57 -7.42 -23.44 14.78
C ARG A 57 -7.81 -22.82 13.44
N ILE A 58 -7.41 -21.57 13.19
CA ILE A 58 -7.68 -20.88 11.92
C ILE A 58 -7.03 -21.60 10.74
N CYS A 59 -5.82 -22.13 10.94
CA CYS A 59 -5.02 -22.70 9.85
C CYS A 59 -5.09 -24.23 9.75
N SER A 60 -5.64 -24.95 10.74
CA SER A 60 -5.60 -26.42 10.76
C SER A 60 -6.64 -27.10 9.87
N GLU A 61 -7.61 -26.37 9.34
CA GLU A 61 -8.66 -26.91 8.46
C GLU A 61 -8.33 -26.69 6.98
N VAL A 62 -8.70 -27.66 6.13
CA VAL A 62 -8.65 -27.47 4.68
C VAL A 62 -9.75 -26.48 4.30
N THR A 63 -9.37 -25.25 3.96
CA THR A 63 -10.31 -24.19 3.60
C THR A 63 -10.40 -23.99 2.10
N LYS A 64 -11.63 -23.85 1.59
CA LYS A 64 -11.90 -23.30 0.25
C LYS A 64 -11.95 -21.77 0.26
N ASP A 65 -12.12 -21.16 1.44
CA ASP A 65 -12.14 -19.72 1.65
C ASP A 65 -10.77 -19.23 2.15
N THR A 66 -9.84 -19.07 1.21
CA THR A 66 -8.50 -18.55 1.49
C THR A 66 -8.56 -17.09 1.96
N ARG A 67 -9.52 -16.30 1.44
CA ARG A 67 -9.64 -14.87 1.78
C ARG A 67 -10.09 -14.68 3.22
N GLY A 68 -11.14 -15.38 3.66
CA GLY A 68 -11.60 -15.35 5.04
C GLY A 68 -10.53 -15.84 6.02
N MET A 69 -9.78 -16.88 5.66
CA MET A 69 -8.64 -17.34 6.45
C MET A 69 -7.57 -16.25 6.59
N MET A 70 -7.16 -15.60 5.50
CA MET A 70 -6.18 -14.52 5.54
C MET A 70 -6.62 -13.37 6.46
N VAL A 71 -7.89 -12.98 6.41
CA VAL A 71 -8.43 -11.93 7.29
C VAL A 71 -8.35 -12.36 8.77
N LYS A 72 -8.71 -13.61 9.08
CA LYS A 72 -8.64 -14.16 10.44
C LYS A 72 -7.20 -14.24 10.96
N VAL A 73 -6.26 -14.73 10.14
CA VAL A 73 -4.83 -14.77 10.47
C VAL A 73 -4.31 -13.36 10.72
N ARG A 74 -4.53 -12.43 9.79
CA ARG A 74 -4.08 -11.03 9.90
C ARG A 74 -4.64 -10.36 11.16
N THR A 75 -5.91 -10.61 11.47
CA THR A 75 -6.56 -10.09 12.69
C THR A 75 -5.97 -10.72 13.96
N ASN A 76 -5.74 -12.05 13.97
CA ASN A 76 -5.09 -12.71 15.11
C ASN A 76 -3.71 -12.12 15.37
N VAL A 77 -2.84 -12.02 14.36
CA VAL A 77 -1.51 -11.42 14.51
C VAL A 77 -1.59 -9.99 15.05
N ALA A 78 -2.50 -9.16 14.53
CA ALA A 78 -2.65 -7.78 14.99
C ALA A 78 -3.10 -7.65 16.45
N LEU A 79 -3.96 -8.55 16.94
CA LEU A 79 -4.47 -8.49 18.31
C LEU A 79 -3.58 -9.21 19.33
N ASP A 80 -2.67 -10.06 18.86
CA ASP A 80 -1.82 -10.88 19.72
C ASP A 80 -0.56 -10.12 20.17
N ARG A 81 -0.55 -9.71 21.44
CA ARG A 81 0.55 -8.94 22.04
C ARG A 81 1.88 -9.68 22.09
N GLY A 82 1.86 -11.02 21.98
CA GLY A 82 3.08 -11.84 21.96
C GLY A 82 3.75 -11.90 20.59
N LEU A 83 3.10 -11.43 19.53
CA LEU A 83 3.57 -11.52 18.14
C LEU A 83 4.15 -10.21 17.62
N LYS A 84 4.79 -9.38 18.46
CA LYS A 84 5.27 -8.04 18.06
C LYS A 84 6.20 -8.05 16.85
N ASP A 85 7.14 -9.00 16.78
CA ASP A 85 8.06 -9.08 15.64
C ASP A 85 7.32 -9.50 14.35
N VAL A 86 6.35 -10.40 14.48
CA VAL A 86 5.49 -10.83 13.36
C VAL A 86 4.54 -9.71 12.91
N GLN A 87 4.09 -8.87 13.84
CA GLN A 87 3.35 -7.64 13.52
C GLN A 87 4.24 -6.68 12.72
N GLN A 88 5.51 -6.55 13.09
CA GLN A 88 6.46 -5.74 12.33
C GLN A 88 6.59 -6.27 10.91
N ASP A 89 6.87 -7.57 10.73
CA ASP A 89 7.02 -8.16 9.39
C ASP A 89 5.78 -7.96 8.50
N ILE A 90 4.58 -8.20 9.04
CA ILE A 90 3.33 -8.21 8.27
C ILE A 90 2.76 -6.81 8.04
N PHE A 91 3.04 -5.83 8.91
CA PHE A 91 2.40 -4.50 8.87
C PHE A 91 3.35 -3.33 8.60
N ASP A 92 4.66 -3.55 8.43
CA ASP A 92 5.65 -2.50 8.10
C ASP A 92 5.68 -2.12 6.61
N PHE A 93 4.86 -2.76 5.76
CA PHE A 93 4.83 -2.51 4.31
C PHE A 93 6.17 -2.73 3.60
N LYS A 94 7.04 -3.58 4.17
CA LYS A 94 8.31 -4.00 3.57
C LYS A 94 8.28 -5.50 3.27
N PRO A 95 9.02 -5.95 2.24
CA PRO A 95 9.22 -7.37 2.02
C PRO A 95 9.86 -8.01 3.25
N PHE A 96 9.41 -9.19 3.62
CA PHE A 96 9.93 -9.95 4.75
C PHE A 96 10.20 -11.40 4.34
N ASP A 97 11.00 -12.10 5.14
CA ASP A 97 11.27 -13.51 4.91
C ASP A 97 10.19 -14.38 5.56
N VAL A 98 9.44 -15.08 4.71
CA VAL A 98 8.30 -15.90 5.14
C VAL A 98 8.74 -17.03 6.06
N THR A 99 9.86 -17.69 5.75
CA THR A 99 10.29 -18.89 6.47
C THR A 99 10.70 -18.57 7.91
N SER A 100 11.53 -17.54 8.11
CA SER A 100 11.91 -17.07 9.45
C SER A 100 10.71 -16.59 10.26
N THR A 101 9.78 -15.88 9.62
CA THR A 101 8.55 -15.41 10.28
C THR A 101 7.67 -16.59 10.73
N LEU A 102 7.53 -17.63 9.90
CA LEU A 102 6.82 -18.86 10.26
C LEU A 102 7.48 -19.58 11.44
N LEU A 103 8.82 -19.70 11.42
CA LEU A 103 9.57 -20.33 12.51
C LEU A 103 9.36 -19.57 13.83
N ARG A 104 9.46 -18.24 13.82
CA ARG A 104 9.16 -17.40 14.99
C ARG A 104 7.76 -17.63 15.53
N VAL A 105 6.75 -17.73 14.66
CA VAL A 105 5.37 -18.03 15.10
C VAL A 105 5.29 -19.40 15.77
N GLY A 106 5.94 -20.41 15.20
CA GLY A 106 5.99 -21.76 15.78
C GLY A 106 6.66 -21.77 17.16
N GLU A 107 7.78 -21.05 17.30
CA GLU A 107 8.52 -20.90 18.56
C GLU A 107 7.72 -20.15 19.62
N ILE A 108 7.08 -19.02 19.28
CA ILE A 108 6.33 -18.20 20.24
C ILE A 108 5.07 -18.94 20.71
N LYS A 109 4.39 -19.63 19.79
CA LYS A 109 3.10 -20.25 20.09
C LYS A 109 3.22 -21.67 20.58
N GLN A 110 4.42 -22.27 20.58
CA GLN A 110 4.75 -23.56 21.20
C GLN A 110 3.73 -24.66 20.88
N PHE A 111 3.21 -24.70 19.64
CA PHE A 111 2.25 -25.72 19.22
C PHE A 111 2.79 -26.54 18.05
N ALA A 112 2.41 -27.82 18.02
CA ALA A 112 2.69 -28.70 16.89
C ALA A 112 1.91 -28.21 15.66
N ILE A 113 2.58 -27.45 14.79
CA ILE A 113 2.01 -27.04 13.52
C ILE A 113 1.78 -28.31 12.70
N SER A 114 0.51 -28.69 12.51
CA SER A 114 0.19 -29.77 11.57
C SER A 114 0.67 -29.37 10.17
N LYS A 115 1.00 -30.34 9.31
CA LYS A 115 1.43 -30.05 7.93
C LYS A 115 0.44 -29.15 7.17
N ILE A 116 -0.85 -29.30 7.46
CA ILE A 116 -1.94 -28.45 6.92
C ILE A 116 -1.83 -27.03 7.48
N CYS A 117 -1.70 -26.88 8.79
CA CYS A 117 -1.54 -25.58 9.45
C CYS A 117 -0.32 -24.82 8.92
N GLU A 118 0.81 -25.49 8.72
CA GLU A 118 2.03 -24.86 8.19
C GLU A 118 1.80 -24.39 6.76
N SER A 119 1.22 -25.25 5.92
CA SER A 119 0.94 -24.94 4.52
C SER A 119 -0.01 -23.74 4.38
N ASN A 120 -1.07 -23.70 5.18
CA ASN A 120 -2.05 -22.60 5.18
C ASN A 120 -1.43 -21.29 5.68
N LEU A 121 -0.67 -21.34 6.78
CA LEU A 121 -0.01 -20.15 7.33
C LEU A 121 1.06 -19.61 6.38
N ARG A 122 1.86 -20.50 5.78
CA ARG A 122 2.85 -20.14 4.74
C ARG A 122 2.17 -19.47 3.56
N SER A 123 1.04 -20.01 3.10
CA SER A 123 0.27 -19.40 2.01
C SER A 123 -0.21 -18.00 2.38
N CYS A 124 -0.70 -17.78 3.60
CA CYS A 124 -1.08 -16.44 4.07
C CYS A 124 0.12 -15.48 4.08
N PHE A 125 1.27 -15.92 4.60
CA PHE A 125 2.45 -15.07 4.72
C PHE A 125 3.06 -14.70 3.37
N ILE A 126 3.04 -15.62 2.40
CA ILE A 126 3.42 -15.30 1.01
C ILE A 126 2.51 -14.18 0.47
N ARG A 127 1.19 -14.28 0.66
CA ARG A 127 0.28 -13.21 0.21
C ARG A 127 0.50 -11.89 0.92
N PHE A 128 0.81 -11.90 2.22
CA PHE A 128 1.12 -10.67 2.95
C PHE A 128 2.45 -10.05 2.47
N ARG A 129 3.45 -10.87 2.16
CA ARG A 129 4.72 -10.42 1.57
C ARG A 129 4.50 -9.77 0.21
N GLU A 130 3.73 -10.40 -0.68
CA GLU A 130 3.39 -9.86 -2.01
C GLU A 130 2.70 -8.48 -1.89
N VAL A 131 1.75 -8.34 -0.96
CA VAL A 131 1.10 -7.05 -0.70
C VAL A 131 2.10 -6.01 -0.20
N ASN A 132 3.00 -6.38 0.71
CA ASN A 132 4.04 -5.48 1.19
C ASN A 132 5.03 -5.08 0.08
N GLU A 133 5.35 -5.98 -0.85
CA GLU A 133 6.20 -5.66 -2.01
C GLU A 133 5.55 -4.56 -2.87
N VAL A 134 4.25 -4.67 -3.13
CA VAL A 134 3.51 -3.64 -3.88
C VAL A 134 3.50 -2.30 -3.12
N TYR A 135 3.24 -2.31 -1.82
CA TYR A 135 3.30 -1.08 -1.01
C TYR A 135 4.71 -0.47 -1.01
N SER A 136 5.75 -1.29 -0.85
CA SER A 136 7.13 -0.83 -0.84
C SER A 136 7.52 -0.16 -2.16
N GLN A 137 7.09 -0.70 -3.30
CA GLN A 137 7.33 -0.10 -4.61
C GLN A 137 6.54 1.19 -4.80
N ALA A 138 5.28 1.22 -4.39
CA ALA A 138 4.45 2.43 -4.48
C ALA A 138 5.01 3.57 -3.61
N LEU A 139 5.45 3.26 -2.39
CA LEU A 139 6.08 4.23 -1.50
C LEU A 139 7.42 4.74 -2.05
N ALA A 140 8.24 3.85 -2.64
CA ALA A 140 9.48 4.26 -3.29
C ALA A 140 9.23 5.25 -4.44
N LEU A 141 8.23 5.00 -5.29
CA LEU A 141 7.85 5.92 -6.37
C LEU A 141 7.26 7.24 -5.85
N LYS A 142 6.60 7.22 -4.70
CA LYS A 142 6.06 8.42 -4.06
C LYS A 142 7.18 9.30 -3.52
N ASP A 143 8.22 8.69 -2.96
CA ASP A 143 9.37 9.39 -2.39
C ASP A 143 10.38 9.82 -3.47
N GLU A 144 10.32 9.23 -4.66
CA GLU A 144 11.07 9.67 -5.83
C GLU A 144 10.49 10.97 -6.39
N ALA A 145 11.25 12.07 -6.28
CA ALA A 145 10.87 13.35 -6.85
C ALA A 145 10.96 13.31 -8.38
N TYR A 146 10.03 14.01 -9.04
CA TYR A 146 10.15 14.28 -10.47
C TYR A 146 11.46 15.03 -10.75
N ASP A 147 12.18 14.62 -11.79
CA ASP A 147 13.46 15.18 -12.20
C ASP A 147 13.43 15.49 -13.70
N SER A 148 13.47 16.78 -14.05
CA SER A 148 13.46 17.25 -15.44
C SER A 148 14.74 16.94 -16.20
N THR A 149 15.80 16.50 -15.53
CA THR A 149 17.05 16.05 -16.16
C THR A 149 17.06 14.55 -16.47
N ASN A 150 16.04 13.83 -16.00
CA ASN A 150 15.86 12.41 -16.29
C ASN A 150 14.92 12.25 -17.50
N ASP A 151 15.47 11.75 -18.60
CA ASP A 151 14.74 11.52 -19.85
C ASP A 151 13.51 10.62 -19.68
N GLN A 152 13.53 9.67 -18.73
CA GLN A 152 12.38 8.79 -18.48
C GLN A 152 11.22 9.54 -17.82
N HIS A 153 11.51 10.48 -16.91
CA HIS A 153 10.50 11.29 -16.24
C HIS A 153 9.83 12.24 -17.23
N GLU A 154 10.63 12.91 -18.07
CA GLU A 154 10.12 13.78 -19.13
C GLU A 154 9.32 12.95 -20.16
N ALA A 155 9.76 11.75 -20.53
CA ALA A 155 9.01 10.87 -21.42
C ALA A 155 7.63 10.50 -20.87
N LEU A 156 7.52 10.18 -19.57
CA LEU A 156 6.22 9.93 -18.93
C LEU A 156 5.31 11.16 -18.97
N LEU A 157 5.88 12.35 -18.75
CA LEU A 157 5.11 13.61 -18.81
C LEU A 157 4.62 13.92 -20.22
N GLU A 158 5.44 13.67 -21.25
CA GLU A 158 5.04 13.80 -22.65
C GLU A 158 4.00 12.74 -23.06
N GLN A 159 4.13 11.52 -22.56
CA GLN A 159 3.17 10.44 -22.78
C GLN A 159 1.79 10.84 -22.20
N LEU A 160 1.75 11.38 -20.98
CA LEU A 160 0.52 11.86 -20.37
C LEU A 160 -0.19 12.89 -21.25
N TRP A 161 0.55 13.88 -21.76
CA TRP A 161 0.00 14.86 -22.69
C TRP A 161 -0.56 14.20 -23.95
N THR A 162 0.24 13.35 -24.58
CA THR A 162 -0.10 12.69 -25.85
C THR A 162 -1.35 11.82 -25.71
N ASN A 163 -1.51 11.11 -24.59
CA ASN A 163 -2.68 10.29 -24.32
C ASN A 163 -3.97 11.12 -24.22
N LEU A 164 -3.89 12.30 -23.57
CA LEU A 164 -5.03 13.17 -23.30
C LEU A 164 -5.39 14.08 -24.48
N LYS A 165 -4.38 14.57 -25.20
CA LYS A 165 -4.49 15.51 -26.32
C LYS A 165 -3.76 14.91 -27.54
N PRO A 166 -4.27 13.81 -28.11
CA PRO A 166 -3.67 13.23 -29.31
C PRO A 166 -3.66 14.28 -30.43
N ASP A 167 -2.60 14.26 -31.24
CA ASP A 167 -2.41 15.14 -32.41
C ASP A 167 -2.23 16.64 -32.12
N VAL A 168 -2.17 17.04 -30.84
CA VAL A 168 -1.89 18.43 -30.43
C VAL A 168 -0.49 18.49 -29.83
N ARG A 169 0.44 19.16 -30.51
CA ARG A 169 1.77 19.43 -29.95
C ARG A 169 1.75 20.78 -29.23
N ARG A 170 2.23 20.80 -27.98
CA ARG A 170 2.42 22.04 -27.22
C ARG A 170 3.40 22.95 -27.94
N SER A 171 3.01 24.22 -28.12
CA SER A 171 3.80 25.24 -28.80
C SER A 171 5.02 25.70 -28.00
N GLY A 172 4.91 25.75 -26.67
CA GLY A 172 6.00 26.17 -25.77
C GLY A 172 6.88 25.02 -25.25
N GLY A 173 6.66 23.79 -25.72
CA GLY A 173 7.39 22.62 -25.23
C GLY A 173 7.09 22.32 -23.76
N ARG A 174 8.12 22.21 -22.93
CA ARG A 174 8.01 21.85 -21.51
C ARG A 174 7.52 22.99 -20.62
N TYR A 175 7.87 24.24 -20.93
CA TYR A 175 7.49 25.42 -20.16
C TYR A 175 6.41 26.20 -20.91
N THR A 176 5.16 25.92 -20.60
CA THR A 176 4.02 26.49 -21.34
C THR A 176 2.76 26.54 -20.48
N LYS A 177 1.90 27.52 -20.73
CA LYS A 177 0.57 27.61 -20.09
C LYS A 177 -0.39 26.52 -20.59
N GLU A 178 -0.08 25.85 -21.70
CA GLU A 178 -0.91 24.79 -22.30
C GLU A 178 -1.10 23.60 -21.34
N TRP A 179 -0.20 23.39 -20.37
CA TRP A 179 -0.37 22.39 -19.31
C TRP A 179 -1.66 22.57 -18.49
N GLY A 180 -2.17 23.81 -18.40
CA GLY A 180 -3.46 24.10 -17.79
C GLY A 180 -4.64 23.43 -18.51
N GLU A 181 -4.52 23.10 -19.80
CA GLU A 181 -5.58 22.41 -20.56
C GLU A 181 -5.83 20.98 -20.08
N ILE A 182 -4.84 20.35 -19.44
CA ILE A 182 -5.00 19.04 -18.81
C ILE A 182 -5.02 19.13 -17.27
N GLY A 183 -5.12 20.36 -16.74
CA GLY A 183 -5.36 20.61 -15.33
C GLY A 183 -4.12 20.65 -14.44
N PHE A 184 -2.92 20.91 -14.99
CA PHE A 184 -1.75 21.29 -14.19
C PHE A 184 -1.79 22.78 -13.81
N GLN A 185 -1.02 23.17 -12.79
CA GLN A 185 -0.92 24.56 -12.36
C GLN A 185 0.32 25.23 -12.94
N GLY A 186 0.18 26.51 -13.30
CA GLY A 186 1.30 27.30 -13.80
C GLY A 186 1.77 26.87 -15.19
N GLN A 187 3.08 27.06 -15.44
CA GLN A 187 3.71 26.74 -16.73
C GLN A 187 4.57 25.47 -16.68
N ASP A 188 4.70 24.88 -15.49
CA ASP A 188 5.60 23.78 -15.21
C ASP A 188 4.95 22.74 -14.26
N PRO A 189 4.46 21.61 -14.80
CA PRO A 189 3.96 20.45 -14.06
C PRO A 189 4.85 19.94 -12.91
N MET A 190 6.17 20.16 -12.95
CA MET A 190 7.08 19.71 -11.89
C MET A 190 6.65 20.24 -10.52
N THR A 191 6.08 21.45 -10.50
CA THR A 191 5.65 22.09 -9.25
C THR A 191 4.46 21.40 -8.59
N ASP A 192 3.63 20.68 -9.36
CA ASP A 192 2.46 19.96 -8.87
C ASP A 192 2.80 18.60 -8.25
N PHE A 193 3.93 17.98 -8.64
CA PHE A 193 4.33 16.64 -8.17
C PHE A 193 5.02 16.63 -6.80
N ARG A 194 5.29 17.79 -6.19
CA ARG A 194 6.14 17.92 -4.99
C ARG A 194 5.79 17.00 -3.81
N SER A 195 4.51 16.67 -3.62
CA SER A 195 4.07 15.86 -2.47
C SER A 195 3.84 14.39 -2.76
N MET A 196 3.69 14.01 -4.03
CA MET A 196 3.37 12.63 -4.45
C MET A 196 4.41 12.02 -5.38
N GLY A 197 5.47 12.78 -5.69
CA GLY A 197 6.59 12.32 -6.48
C GLY A 197 6.18 11.81 -7.85
N LEU A 198 6.94 10.82 -8.32
CA LEU A 198 6.72 10.16 -9.59
C LEU A 198 5.49 9.26 -9.58
N LEU A 199 5.07 8.75 -8.42
CA LEU A 199 3.88 7.88 -8.31
C LEU A 199 2.64 8.50 -8.94
N ALA A 200 2.37 9.78 -8.68
CA ALA A 200 1.19 10.44 -9.24
C ALA A 200 1.25 10.56 -10.77
N LEU A 201 2.43 10.87 -11.33
CA LEU A 201 2.62 10.90 -12.78
C LEU A 201 2.41 9.50 -13.38
N THR A 202 3.03 8.47 -12.80
CA THR A 202 2.88 7.07 -13.24
C THR A 202 1.43 6.61 -13.20
N GLN A 203 0.67 6.95 -12.16
CA GLN A 203 -0.75 6.61 -12.08
C GLN A 203 -1.60 7.33 -13.12
N LEU A 204 -1.34 8.62 -13.38
CA LEU A 204 -2.01 9.38 -14.42
C LEU A 204 -1.72 8.81 -15.82
N VAL A 205 -0.45 8.50 -16.11
CA VAL A 205 -0.06 7.86 -17.36
C VAL A 205 -0.75 6.51 -17.51
N TYR A 206 -0.70 5.65 -16.49
CA TYR A 206 -1.37 4.35 -16.49
C TYR A 206 -2.88 4.49 -16.78
N TYR A 207 -3.56 5.41 -16.11
CA TYR A 207 -4.98 5.65 -16.33
C TYR A 207 -5.28 6.08 -17.77
N THR A 208 -4.50 7.04 -18.29
CA THR A 208 -4.71 7.60 -19.64
C THR A 208 -4.32 6.64 -20.76
N GLU A 209 -3.37 5.72 -20.52
CA GLU A 209 -2.94 4.70 -21.46
C GLU A 209 -3.92 3.51 -21.51
N HIS A 210 -4.34 3.01 -20.35
CA HIS A 210 -5.18 1.81 -20.27
C HIS A 210 -6.68 2.09 -20.36
N TYR A 211 -7.12 3.30 -20.01
CA TYR A 211 -8.53 3.72 -20.06
C TYR A 211 -8.69 5.04 -20.84
N PRO A 212 -8.27 5.09 -22.12
CA PRO A 212 -8.15 6.34 -22.87
C PRO A 212 -9.49 7.01 -23.15
N VAL A 213 -10.57 6.23 -23.28
CA VAL A 213 -11.92 6.77 -23.53
C VAL A 213 -12.45 7.45 -22.26
N GLU A 214 -12.31 6.79 -21.12
CA GLU A 214 -12.72 7.25 -19.81
C GLU A 214 -11.90 8.46 -19.38
N ALA A 215 -10.58 8.42 -19.58
CA ALA A 215 -9.68 9.52 -19.25
C ALA A 215 -10.01 10.78 -20.06
N ARG A 216 -10.22 10.67 -21.37
CA ARG A 216 -10.62 11.82 -22.21
C ARG A 216 -12.01 12.32 -21.86
N ARG A 217 -12.96 11.44 -21.58
CA ARG A 217 -14.30 11.83 -21.12
C ARG A 217 -14.22 12.60 -19.79
N ALA A 218 -13.41 12.11 -18.86
CA ALA A 218 -13.14 12.80 -17.59
C ALA A 218 -12.47 14.16 -17.83
N LEU A 219 -11.55 14.29 -18.78
CA LEU A 219 -10.95 15.59 -19.14
C LEU A 219 -11.97 16.58 -19.72
N VAL A 220 -12.87 16.12 -20.60
CA VAL A 220 -13.97 16.96 -21.13
C VAL A 220 -14.90 17.40 -20.01
N HIS A 221 -15.27 16.49 -19.12
CA HIS A 221 -16.08 16.81 -17.94
C HIS A 221 -15.37 17.79 -17.00
N ALA A 222 -14.06 17.62 -16.81
CA ALA A 222 -13.21 18.50 -16.01
C ALA A 222 -13.21 19.95 -16.52
N SER A 223 -13.53 20.16 -17.80
CA SER A 223 -13.61 21.47 -18.46
C SER A 223 -15.03 22.08 -18.46
N HIS A 224 -15.98 21.50 -17.72
CA HIS A 224 -17.38 21.94 -17.72
C HIS A 224 -17.56 23.37 -17.17
N PRO A 225 -18.29 24.28 -17.83
CA PRO A 225 -18.36 25.70 -17.44
C PRO A 225 -18.76 25.97 -15.98
N THR A 226 -19.59 25.11 -15.38
CA THR A 226 -20.11 25.30 -14.01
C THR A 226 -19.64 24.24 -13.01
N GLN A 227 -18.99 23.16 -13.45
CA GLN A 227 -18.60 22.01 -12.61
C GLN A 227 -17.16 21.57 -12.90
N TRP A 228 -16.31 22.52 -13.30
CA TRP A 228 -14.94 22.25 -13.68
C TRP A 228 -14.10 21.77 -12.48
N TYR A 229 -13.08 20.97 -12.77
CA TYR A 229 -12.04 20.62 -11.83
C TYR A 229 -10.71 20.45 -12.58
N PRO A 230 -9.54 20.68 -11.95
CA PRO A 230 -8.26 20.53 -12.61
C PRO A 230 -7.88 19.04 -12.71
N PHE A 231 -8.08 18.42 -13.88
CA PHE A 231 -7.92 16.97 -14.09
C PHE A 231 -6.62 16.39 -13.47
N ALA A 232 -5.45 16.89 -13.84
CA ALA A 232 -4.17 16.38 -13.35
C ALA A 232 -4.00 16.60 -11.83
N VAL A 233 -4.25 17.81 -11.32
CA VAL A 233 -4.16 18.12 -9.88
C VAL A 233 -5.14 17.28 -9.06
N THR A 234 -6.36 17.08 -9.54
CA THR A 234 -7.34 16.19 -8.90
C THR A 234 -6.83 14.76 -8.87
N GLY A 235 -6.24 14.26 -9.95
CA GLY A 235 -5.61 12.93 -9.98
C GLY A 235 -4.47 12.79 -8.97
N ILE A 236 -3.57 13.76 -8.91
CA ILE A 236 -2.47 13.81 -7.92
C ILE A 236 -3.03 13.79 -6.48
N ASN A 237 -4.12 14.52 -6.22
CA ASN A 237 -4.76 14.55 -4.91
C ASN A 237 -5.51 13.25 -4.56
N ILE A 238 -5.95 12.47 -5.55
CA ILE A 238 -6.49 11.13 -5.35
C ILE A 238 -5.37 10.17 -4.97
N THR A 239 -4.23 10.21 -5.68
CA THR A 239 -3.03 9.43 -5.34
C THR A 239 -2.60 9.66 -3.89
N ARG A 240 -2.71 10.90 -3.39
CA ARG A 240 -2.43 11.27 -2.00
C ARG A 240 -3.27 10.55 -0.95
N GLN A 241 -4.48 10.12 -1.31
CA GLN A 241 -5.42 9.51 -0.38
C GLN A 241 -5.33 7.97 -0.35
N VAL A 242 -4.51 7.38 -1.22
CA VAL A 242 -4.22 5.94 -1.28
C VAL A 242 -3.08 5.60 -0.32
#